data_AF-A0A838EYA1-F1
#
_entry.id   AF-A0A838EYA1-F1
#
_cell.length_a   1.000
_cell.length_b   1.000
_cell.length_c   1.000
_cell.angle_alpha   90.00
_cell.angle_beta   90.00
_cell.angle_gamma   90.00
#
_symmetry.space_group_name_H-M   'P 1'
#
loop_
_entity.id
_entity.type
_entity.pdbx_description
1 polymer ?
#
loop_
_entity_poly.entity_id
_entity_poly.type
_entity_poly.pdbx_seq_one_letter_code
_entity_poly.pdbx_strand_id
1 'polypeptide(L)'
;MEKIILLMVLLVFSEAQAATVIELFTSQGCSSCPPAEKWIGQLRKHPDFMKGIIPMVWHVDYWDQLGWKDTLAKPEFTERQRKYAATWKSQQVYTPGVIVDGQEKRNWRDLSLAPNHTSQEFDIKREDKRLNVVYRPAPGQKLWLAIVSDGPSIPIQKGENAGRKLSRDFVVTSLQEGKEKQGSFSWDISGAEGHAVIWLEDSGDPKPKQATAIRL
;
A
#
# COMPACT_ATOMS: atom_id res chain seq x y z
N MET A 1 37.24 -9.26 32.68
CA MET A 1 37.11 -8.52 31.42
C MET A 1 35.93 -9.10 30.66
N GLU A 2 34.72 -8.69 31.01
CA GLU A 2 33.52 -9.05 30.25
C GLU A 2 33.34 -7.99 29.16
N LYS A 3 33.36 -8.44 27.90
CA LYS A 3 33.09 -7.59 26.74
C LYS A 3 31.59 -7.27 26.74
N ILE A 4 31.25 -6.03 27.07
CA ILE A 4 29.93 -5.47 26.77
C ILE A 4 29.81 -5.40 25.26
N ILE A 5 29.04 -6.32 24.67
CA ILE A 5 28.62 -6.24 23.27
C ILE A 5 27.57 -5.13 23.23
N LEU A 6 27.97 -3.98 22.70
CA LEU A 6 27.06 -2.88 22.41
C LEU A 6 26.20 -3.29 21.21
N LEU A 7 25.02 -3.85 21.48
CA LEU A 7 24.00 -4.06 20.46
C LEU A 7 23.59 -2.66 19.95
N MET A 8 24.02 -2.26 18.76
CA MET A 8 23.49 -1.07 18.10
C MET A 8 22.02 -1.32 17.78
N VAL A 9 21.12 -0.95 18.71
CA VAL A 9 19.70 -0.84 18.43
C VAL A 9 19.53 0.39 17.56
N LEU A 10 19.27 0.19 16.27
CA LEU A 10 18.94 1.27 15.36
C LEU A 10 17.54 1.77 15.69
N LEU A 11 17.44 2.78 16.57
CA LEU A 11 16.20 3.52 16.79
C LEU A 11 15.92 4.34 15.53
N VAL A 12 15.04 3.85 14.66
CA VAL A 12 14.53 4.65 13.54
C VAL A 12 13.37 5.49 14.06
N PHE A 13 13.66 6.69 14.55
CA PHE A 13 12.63 7.69 14.71
C PHE A 13 12.25 8.17 13.31
N SER A 14 11.08 7.76 12.81
CA SER A 14 10.51 8.41 11.63
C SER A 14 9.94 9.74 12.11
N GLU A 15 10.60 10.85 11.82
CA GLU A 15 9.87 12.12 11.77
C GLU A 15 8.70 11.91 10.81
N ALA A 16 7.50 12.20 11.29
CA ALA A 16 6.30 12.01 10.49
C ALA A 16 6.30 13.05 9.37
N GLN A 17 6.86 12.69 8.21
CA GLN A 17 6.72 13.50 7.02
C GLN A 17 5.29 13.34 6.48
N ALA A 18 4.71 14.47 6.04
CA ALA A 18 3.51 14.45 5.22
C ALA A 18 3.71 13.45 4.07
N ALA A 19 2.76 12.55 3.83
CA ALA A 19 2.87 11.55 2.79
C ALA A 19 1.55 11.38 2.04
N THR A 20 1.61 11.56 0.73
CA THR A 20 0.50 11.30 -0.18
C THR A 20 0.47 9.83 -0.53
N VAL A 21 -0.68 9.19 -0.31
CA VAL A 21 -0.89 7.78 -0.64
C VAL A 21 -1.56 7.68 -2.00
N ILE A 22 -0.97 6.89 -2.89
CA ILE A 22 -1.49 6.58 -4.22
C ILE A 22 -1.81 5.10 -4.28
N GLU A 23 -3.08 4.79 -4.54
CA GLU A 23 -3.57 3.43 -4.66
C GLU A 23 -4.05 3.19 -6.08
N LEU A 24 -3.40 2.26 -6.79
CA LEU A 24 -3.85 1.77 -8.08
C LEU A 24 -4.52 0.40 -7.89
N PHE A 25 -5.79 0.31 -8.27
CA PHE A 25 -6.52 -0.94 -8.38
C PHE A 25 -6.43 -1.46 -9.82
N THR A 26 -5.88 -2.67 -9.98
CA THR A 26 -5.53 -3.29 -11.27
C THR A 26 -5.88 -4.78 -11.27
N SER A 27 -5.74 -5.43 -12.43
CA SER A 27 -5.72 -6.89 -12.55
C SER A 27 -4.90 -7.30 -13.76
N GLN A 28 -4.22 -8.44 -13.69
CA GLN A 28 -3.59 -9.09 -14.83
C GLN A 28 -4.59 -9.41 -15.95
N GLY A 29 -5.86 -9.65 -15.60
CA GLY A 29 -6.94 -9.90 -16.56
C GLY A 29 -7.44 -8.64 -17.29
N CYS A 30 -7.09 -7.44 -16.81
CA CYS A 30 -7.57 -6.16 -17.35
C CYS A 30 -6.64 -5.65 -18.47
N SER A 31 -7.10 -5.65 -19.73
CA SER A 31 -6.29 -5.16 -20.86
C SER A 31 -6.02 -3.65 -20.85
N SER A 32 -6.87 -2.86 -20.19
CA SER A 32 -6.75 -1.41 -20.10
C SER A 32 -5.85 -0.92 -18.97
N CYS A 33 -5.40 -1.82 -18.09
CA CYS A 33 -4.59 -1.53 -16.92
C CYS A 33 -3.08 -1.30 -17.16
N PRO A 34 -2.40 -1.94 -18.14
CA PRO A 34 -0.96 -1.79 -18.32
C PRO A 34 -0.45 -0.34 -18.44
N PRO A 35 -1.18 0.62 -19.07
CA PRO A 35 -0.80 2.02 -19.05
C PRO A 35 -0.75 2.65 -17.64
N ALA A 36 -1.68 2.30 -16.76
CA ALA A 36 -1.73 2.82 -15.39
C ALA A 36 -0.63 2.19 -14.52
N GLU A 37 -0.36 0.89 -14.69
CA GLU A 37 0.74 0.22 -14.01
C GLU A 37 2.11 0.77 -14.43
N LYS A 38 2.28 1.09 -15.73
CA LYS A 38 3.49 1.76 -16.22
C LYS A 38 3.64 3.16 -15.65
N TRP A 39 2.54 3.90 -15.50
CA TRP A 39 2.56 5.24 -14.92
C TRP A 39 2.94 5.21 -13.45
N ILE A 40 2.29 4.37 -12.63
CA ILE A 40 2.61 4.31 -11.21
C ILE A 40 4.06 3.86 -10.99
N GLY A 41 4.57 2.93 -11.81
CA GLY A 41 5.98 2.49 -11.77
C GLY A 41 7.00 3.63 -11.99
N GLN A 42 6.62 4.69 -12.71
CA GLN A 42 7.49 5.87 -12.89
C GLN A 42 7.70 6.65 -11.59
N LEU A 43 6.81 6.51 -10.62
CA LEU A 43 6.93 7.16 -9.30
C LEU A 43 8.16 6.70 -8.53
N ARG A 44 8.80 5.58 -8.91
CA ARG A 44 10.12 5.19 -8.38
C ARG A 44 11.17 6.29 -8.53
N LYS A 45 11.04 7.12 -9.56
CA LYS A 45 11.96 8.22 -9.88
C LYS A 45 11.57 9.54 -9.20
N HIS A 46 10.44 9.57 -8.49
CA HIS A 46 10.02 10.76 -7.76
C HIS A 46 10.98 11.04 -6.60
N PRO A 47 11.39 12.30 -6.34
CA PRO A 47 12.33 12.63 -5.26
C PRO A 47 11.84 12.16 -3.88
N ASP A 48 10.53 12.22 -3.65
CA ASP A 48 9.88 11.80 -2.40
C ASP A 48 9.38 10.35 -2.40
N PHE A 49 9.85 9.50 -3.32
CA PHE A 49 9.44 8.09 -3.38
C PHE A 49 9.61 7.38 -2.03
N MET A 50 8.52 6.79 -1.52
CA MET A 50 8.39 6.15 -0.20
C MET A 50 8.69 7.03 1.02
N LYS A 51 8.98 8.32 0.83
CA LYS A 51 9.19 9.30 1.91
C LYS A 51 7.99 10.22 2.08
N GLY A 52 7.48 10.75 0.96
CA GLY A 52 6.30 11.60 0.90
C GLY A 52 5.32 11.23 -0.21
N ILE A 53 5.70 10.32 -1.11
CA ILE A 53 4.84 9.75 -2.15
C ILE A 53 4.88 8.22 -2.00
N ILE A 54 3.76 7.63 -1.58
CA ILE A 54 3.66 6.20 -1.27
C ILE A 54 2.74 5.52 -2.30
N PRO A 55 3.30 4.92 -3.37
CA PRO A 55 2.52 4.14 -4.33
C PRO A 55 2.24 2.72 -3.81
N MET A 56 1.01 2.25 -4.02
CA MET A 56 0.56 0.90 -3.73
C MET A 56 -0.31 0.36 -4.87
N VAL A 57 -0.04 -0.85 -5.33
CA VAL A 57 -0.76 -1.53 -6.40
C VAL A 57 -1.54 -2.72 -5.83
N TRP A 58 -2.85 -2.64 -5.96
CA TRP A 58 -3.83 -3.56 -5.40
C TRP A 58 -4.46 -4.38 -6.53
N HIS A 59 -4.23 -5.68 -6.52
CA HIS A 59 -4.81 -6.58 -7.53
C HIS A 59 -6.21 -7.03 -7.09
N VAL A 60 -7.23 -6.72 -7.90
CA VAL A 60 -8.63 -7.05 -7.61
C VAL A 60 -9.03 -8.37 -8.27
N ASP A 61 -9.95 -9.09 -7.62
CA ASP A 61 -10.31 -10.47 -7.98
C ASP A 61 -11.51 -10.59 -8.94
N TYR A 62 -12.27 -9.52 -9.18
CA TYR A 62 -13.48 -9.60 -10.02
C TYR A 62 -13.21 -9.82 -11.51
N TRP A 63 -11.94 -9.80 -11.95
CA TRP A 63 -11.52 -10.22 -13.29
C TRP A 63 -11.22 -11.72 -13.40
N ASP A 64 -11.03 -12.44 -12.29
CA ASP A 64 -10.57 -13.83 -12.29
C ASP A 64 -11.55 -14.79 -12.98
N GLN A 65 -12.82 -14.40 -13.06
CA GLN A 65 -13.88 -15.16 -13.71
C GLN A 65 -13.90 -15.01 -15.24
N LEU A 66 -13.06 -14.13 -15.81
CA LEU A 66 -13.07 -13.76 -17.23
C LEU A 66 -11.97 -14.45 -18.06
N GLY A 67 -11.40 -15.54 -17.56
CA GLY A 67 -10.54 -16.47 -18.34
C GLY A 67 -9.05 -16.45 -17.97
N TRP A 68 -8.60 -15.52 -17.14
CA TRP A 68 -7.28 -15.54 -16.49
C TRP A 68 -7.45 -15.22 -15.01
N LYS A 69 -6.91 -16.07 -14.14
CA LYS A 69 -6.89 -15.84 -12.70
C LYS A 69 -5.61 -15.11 -12.32
N ASP A 70 -5.75 -13.90 -11.78
CA ASP A 70 -4.63 -13.11 -11.30
C ASP A 70 -4.12 -13.68 -9.97
N THR A 71 -2.87 -14.15 -9.95
CA THR A 71 -2.29 -14.77 -8.75
C THR A 71 -1.93 -13.76 -7.66
N LEU A 72 -1.97 -12.46 -7.97
CA LEU A 72 -1.74 -11.38 -6.99
C LEU A 72 -3.06 -10.85 -6.43
N ALA A 73 -4.20 -11.19 -7.05
CA ALA A 73 -5.49 -10.69 -6.64
C ALA A 73 -5.95 -11.29 -5.33
N LYS A 74 -6.62 -10.46 -4.52
CA LYS A 74 -7.25 -10.90 -3.27
C LYS A 74 -8.63 -10.26 -3.07
N PRO A 75 -9.61 -11.00 -2.51
CA PRO A 75 -10.95 -10.46 -2.24
C PRO A 75 -10.93 -9.21 -1.33
N GLU A 76 -10.02 -9.16 -0.34
CA GLU A 76 -9.89 -8.00 0.54
C GLU A 76 -9.44 -6.73 -0.20
N PHE A 77 -8.77 -6.84 -1.34
CA PHE A 77 -8.35 -5.70 -2.16
C PHE A 77 -9.53 -5.17 -2.99
N THR A 78 -10.37 -6.06 -3.53
CA THR A 78 -11.67 -5.68 -4.10
C THR A 78 -12.56 -5.01 -3.07
N GLU A 79 -12.63 -5.55 -1.86
CA GLU A 79 -13.40 -4.98 -0.74
C GLU A 79 -12.92 -3.57 -0.40
N ARG A 80 -11.60 -3.34 -0.35
CA ARG A 80 -11.01 -2.01 -0.17
C ARG A 80 -11.47 -1.03 -1.27
N GLN A 81 -11.46 -1.43 -2.53
CA GLN A 81 -11.96 -0.60 -3.63
C GLN A 81 -13.46 -0.28 -3.49
N ARG A 82 -14.26 -1.27 -3.07
CA ARG A 82 -15.71 -1.09 -2.85
C ARG A 82 -16.00 -0.14 -1.70
N LYS A 83 -15.21 -0.18 -0.62
CA LYS A 83 -15.31 0.82 0.47
C LYS A 83 -15.10 2.23 -0.04
N TYR A 84 -14.11 2.45 -0.91
CA TYR A 84 -13.93 3.74 -1.55
C TYR A 84 -15.15 4.15 -2.38
N ALA A 85 -15.62 3.27 -3.27
CA ALA A 85 -16.82 3.53 -4.07
C ALA A 85 -18.04 3.91 -3.21
N ALA A 86 -18.24 3.22 -2.09
CA ALA A 86 -19.32 3.51 -1.15
C ALA A 86 -19.21 4.93 -0.55
N THR A 87 -18.01 5.41 -0.19
CA THR A 87 -17.82 6.80 0.29
C THR A 87 -18.20 7.85 -0.75
N TRP A 88 -18.02 7.53 -2.03
CA TRP A 88 -18.42 8.40 -3.15
C TRP A 88 -19.85 8.15 -3.65
N LYS A 89 -20.61 7.31 -2.94
CA LYS A 89 -21.97 6.87 -3.32
C LYS A 89 -22.02 6.19 -4.70
N SER A 90 -20.92 5.64 -5.17
CA SER A 90 -20.85 4.83 -6.38
C SER A 90 -21.23 3.38 -6.06
N GLN A 91 -22.01 2.77 -6.93
CA GLN A 91 -22.38 1.35 -6.86
C GLN A 91 -21.42 0.45 -7.66
N GLN A 92 -20.45 1.04 -8.36
CA GLN A 92 -19.57 0.33 -9.29
C GLN A 92 -18.11 0.61 -8.98
N VAL A 93 -17.30 -0.43 -9.15
CA VAL A 93 -15.84 -0.39 -9.16
C VAL A 93 -15.36 -0.80 -10.55
N TYR A 94 -14.19 -0.30 -10.95
CA TYR A 94 -13.60 -0.59 -12.25
C TYR A 94 -12.08 -0.53 -12.18
N THR A 95 -11.41 -1.07 -13.19
CA THR A 95 -9.96 -0.94 -13.36
C THR A 95 -9.61 -0.37 -14.74
N PRO A 96 -8.48 0.36 -14.86
CA PRO A 96 -7.63 0.81 -13.75
C PRO A 96 -8.34 1.87 -12.89
N GLY A 97 -8.29 1.70 -11.57
CA GLY A 97 -8.85 2.66 -10.61
C GLY A 97 -7.72 3.34 -9.85
N VAL A 98 -7.56 4.66 -10.02
CA VAL A 98 -6.51 5.44 -9.31
C VAL A 98 -7.13 6.29 -8.24
N ILE A 99 -6.60 6.18 -7.03
CA ILE A 99 -7.03 6.92 -5.84
C ILE A 99 -5.82 7.63 -5.25
N VAL A 100 -5.97 8.92 -4.94
CA VAL A 100 -4.95 9.72 -4.26
C VAL A 100 -5.58 10.32 -3.00
N ASP A 101 -5.03 10.00 -1.84
CA ASP A 101 -5.54 10.43 -0.52
C ASP A 101 -7.04 10.20 -0.36
N GLY A 102 -7.50 9.02 -0.77
CA GLY A 102 -8.89 8.60 -0.74
C GLY A 102 -9.83 9.27 -1.74
N GLN A 103 -9.29 10.02 -2.72
CA GLN A 103 -10.07 10.63 -3.80
C GLN A 103 -9.79 9.96 -5.14
N GLU A 104 -10.86 9.61 -5.87
CA GLU A 104 -10.75 9.11 -7.24
C GLU A 104 -10.07 10.14 -8.17
N LYS A 105 -9.09 9.70 -8.96
CA LYS A 105 -8.42 10.51 -9.98
C LYS A 105 -8.55 9.86 -11.36
N ARG A 106 -9.57 10.27 -12.11
CA ARG A 106 -9.80 9.79 -13.49
C ARG A 106 -8.72 10.27 -14.47
N ASN A 107 -8.21 11.48 -14.27
CA ASN A 107 -7.13 12.07 -15.07
C ASN A 107 -5.75 11.80 -14.46
N TRP A 108 -5.48 10.55 -14.09
CA TRP A 108 -4.26 10.18 -13.37
C TRP A 108 -2.96 10.46 -14.14
N ARG A 109 -3.02 10.57 -15.47
CA ARG A 109 -1.84 10.79 -16.35
C ARG A 109 -1.15 12.13 -16.09
N ASP A 110 -1.90 13.15 -15.68
CA ASP A 110 -1.45 14.53 -15.56
C ASP A 110 -1.38 15.00 -14.09
N LEU A 111 -1.35 14.05 -13.15
CA LEU A 111 -1.29 14.39 -11.73
C LEU A 111 0.08 14.98 -11.37
N SER A 112 0.06 16.18 -10.79
CA SER A 112 1.16 16.67 -9.98
C SER A 112 1.02 16.12 -8.57
N LEU A 113 2.01 15.36 -8.13
CA LEU A 113 2.04 14.79 -6.79
C LEU A 113 3.01 15.59 -5.92
N ALA A 114 2.55 15.94 -4.73
CA ALA A 114 3.36 16.52 -3.68
C ALA A 114 3.00 15.84 -2.36
N PRO A 115 3.92 15.77 -1.40
CA PRO A 115 3.60 15.31 -0.04
C PRO A 115 2.43 16.11 0.55
N ASN A 116 1.46 15.41 1.14
CA ASN A 116 0.24 15.97 1.71
C ASN A 116 -0.05 15.34 3.09
N HIS A 117 -0.94 15.95 3.88
CA HIS A 117 -1.34 15.59 5.27
C HIS A 117 -0.49 16.13 6.43
N THR A 118 -1.14 16.23 7.59
CA THR A 118 -0.56 16.67 8.86
C THR A 118 0.18 15.52 9.54
N SER A 119 1.40 15.78 10.01
CA SER A 119 2.22 14.82 10.74
C SER A 119 1.57 14.44 12.08
N GLN A 120 1.28 13.16 12.29
CA GLN A 120 1.12 12.58 13.63
C GLN A 120 2.27 11.59 13.85
N GLU A 121 2.85 11.51 15.03
CA GLU A 121 4.07 10.74 15.20
C GLU A 121 3.77 9.24 15.32
N PHE A 122 4.35 8.44 14.42
CA PHE A 122 4.57 7.02 14.66
C PHE A 122 5.98 6.85 15.23
N ASP A 123 6.12 6.22 16.40
CA ASP A 123 7.41 5.67 16.84
C ASP A 123 7.49 4.23 16.35
N ILE A 124 8.38 3.99 15.39
CA ILE A 124 8.48 2.69 14.72
C ILE A 124 9.85 2.09 14.93
N LYS A 125 9.88 0.91 15.54
CA LYS A 125 11.12 0.17 15.81
C LYS A 125 11.10 -1.14 15.08
N ARG A 126 12.08 -1.33 14.22
CA ARG A 126 12.34 -2.63 13.59
C ARG A 126 13.37 -3.38 14.42
N GLU A 127 12.98 -4.55 14.90
CA GLU A 127 13.83 -5.46 15.65
C GLU A 127 13.81 -6.82 14.94
N ASP A 128 14.86 -7.12 14.19
CA ASP A 128 14.98 -8.31 13.34
C ASP A 128 13.76 -8.49 12.41
N LYS A 129 12.92 -9.46 12.76
CA LYS A 129 11.72 -9.91 12.05
C LYS A 129 10.44 -9.29 12.59
N ARG A 130 10.55 -8.29 13.48
CA ARG A 130 9.39 -7.61 14.06
C ARG A 130 9.42 -6.13 13.75
N LEU A 131 8.24 -5.61 13.45
CA LEU A 131 8.00 -4.18 13.34
C LEU A 131 7.07 -3.75 14.47
N ASN A 132 7.62 -3.00 15.43
CA ASN A 132 6.88 -2.44 16.56
C ASN A 132 6.48 -1.01 16.23
N VAL A 133 5.19 -0.69 16.31
CA VAL A 133 4.67 0.65 16.05
C VAL A 133 3.94 1.15 17.29
N VAL A 134 4.34 2.30 17.79
CA VAL A 134 3.67 3.04 18.86
C VAL A 134 3.08 4.30 18.25
N TYR A 135 1.83 4.58 18.60
CA TYR A 135 1.04 5.66 18.02
C TYR A 135 -0.10 6.06 18.96
N ARG A 136 -0.76 7.19 18.67
CA ARG A 136 -1.89 7.68 19.47
C ARG A 136 -3.16 7.74 18.60
N PRO A 137 -3.97 6.67 18.54
CA PRO A 137 -5.21 6.69 17.75
C PRO A 137 -6.20 7.70 18.33
N ALA A 138 -6.88 8.45 17.46
CA ALA A 138 -8.14 9.09 17.84
C ALA A 138 -9.26 8.03 17.97
N PRO A 139 -10.33 8.30 18.74
CA PRO A 139 -11.45 7.36 18.87
C PRO A 139 -12.01 6.92 17.51
N GLY A 140 -12.14 5.60 17.32
CA GLY A 140 -12.65 5.00 16.08
C GLY A 140 -11.62 4.89 14.94
N GLN A 141 -10.36 5.29 15.16
CA GLN A 141 -9.30 5.08 14.17
C GLN A 141 -8.73 3.67 14.21
N LYS A 142 -8.40 3.17 13.02
CA LYS A 142 -7.77 1.87 12.79
C LYS A 142 -6.38 2.07 12.22
N LEU A 143 -5.44 1.24 12.67
CA LEU A 143 -4.09 1.17 12.13
C LEU A 143 -4.02 0.03 11.12
N TRP A 144 -3.42 0.29 9.97
CA TRP A 144 -3.19 -0.71 8.94
C TRP A 144 -1.71 -0.84 8.64
N LEU A 145 -1.32 -2.05 8.23
CA LEU A 145 0.00 -2.36 7.68
C LEU A 145 -0.18 -3.12 6.36
N ALA A 146 0.48 -2.65 5.32
CA ALA A 146 0.64 -3.37 4.06
C ALA A 146 2.11 -3.69 3.80
N ILE A 147 2.38 -4.85 3.21
CA ILE A 147 3.69 -5.16 2.63
C ILE A 147 3.63 -4.83 1.14
N VAL A 148 4.52 -3.95 0.70
CA VAL A 148 4.58 -3.40 -0.65
C VAL A 148 5.94 -3.75 -1.26
N SER A 149 5.93 -4.55 -2.31
CA SER A 149 7.15 -5.08 -2.94
C SER A 149 6.99 -5.14 -4.45
N ASP A 150 8.09 -5.35 -5.16
CA ASP A 150 7.96 -5.68 -6.57
C ASP A 150 7.45 -7.12 -6.69
N GLY A 151 6.35 -7.31 -7.42
CA GLY A 151 5.74 -8.61 -7.62
C GLY A 151 6.64 -9.57 -8.42
N PRO A 152 6.33 -10.88 -8.37
CA PRO A 152 6.99 -11.86 -9.21
C PRO A 152 6.66 -11.66 -10.69
N SER A 153 7.57 -12.07 -11.56
CA SER A 153 7.27 -12.16 -12.99
C SER A 153 6.34 -13.35 -13.23
N ILE A 154 5.09 -13.08 -13.60
CA ILE A 154 4.07 -14.11 -13.83
C ILE A 154 3.81 -14.22 -15.34
N PRO A 155 4.06 -15.39 -15.96
CA PRO A 155 3.69 -15.62 -17.35
C PRO A 155 2.16 -15.65 -17.50
N ILE A 156 1.58 -14.65 -18.16
CA ILE A 156 0.15 -14.60 -18.44
C ILE A 156 -0.12 -15.47 -19.67
N GLN A 157 -0.82 -16.59 -19.48
CA GLN A 157 -1.01 -17.59 -20.54
C GLN A 157 -2.35 -17.46 -21.29
N LYS A 158 -3.33 -16.74 -20.71
CA LYS A 158 -4.69 -16.60 -21.26
C LYS A 158 -5.24 -15.20 -21.00
N GLY A 159 -6.40 -14.92 -21.58
CA GLY A 159 -7.07 -13.62 -21.47
C GLY A 159 -6.44 -12.55 -22.34
N GLU A 160 -6.93 -11.32 -22.20
CA GLU A 160 -6.59 -10.20 -23.07
C GLU A 160 -5.12 -9.77 -23.00
N ASN A 161 -4.43 -10.13 -21.91
CA ASN A 161 -3.01 -9.86 -21.69
C ASN A 161 -2.10 -11.07 -21.93
N ALA A 162 -2.60 -12.16 -22.55
CA ALA A 162 -1.79 -13.34 -22.84
C ALA A 162 -0.49 -13.00 -23.58
N GLY A 163 0.63 -13.57 -23.13
CA GLY A 163 1.97 -13.38 -23.69
C GLY A 163 2.63 -12.03 -23.35
N ARG A 164 1.94 -11.11 -22.66
CA ARG A 164 2.51 -9.83 -22.26
C ARG A 164 3.33 -9.96 -20.97
N LYS A 165 4.34 -9.11 -20.85
CA LYS A 165 5.04 -8.85 -19.58
C LYS A 165 4.43 -7.60 -18.96
N LEU A 166 3.65 -7.78 -17.90
CA LEU A 166 3.04 -6.67 -17.18
C LEU A 166 4.00 -6.07 -16.16
N SER A 167 3.69 -4.86 -15.69
CA SER A 167 4.45 -4.28 -14.60
C SER A 167 4.19 -5.07 -13.31
N ARG A 168 5.13 -4.95 -12.39
CA ARG A 168 5.10 -5.61 -11.08
C ARG A 168 5.56 -4.64 -9.99
N ASP A 169 5.50 -3.35 -10.25
CA ASP A 169 5.95 -2.33 -9.30
C ASP A 169 4.95 -2.19 -8.15
N PHE A 170 5.45 -2.13 -6.92
CA PHE A 170 4.69 -1.72 -5.73
C PHE A 170 3.44 -2.56 -5.42
N VAL A 171 3.49 -3.85 -5.74
CA VAL A 171 2.41 -4.79 -5.46
C VAL A 171 2.22 -4.94 -3.96
N VAL A 172 0.98 -4.76 -3.50
CA VAL A 172 0.58 -5.08 -2.13
C VAL A 172 0.45 -6.60 -2.00
N THR A 173 1.33 -7.22 -1.22
CA THR A 173 1.36 -8.68 -1.05
C THR A 173 0.66 -9.14 0.22
N SER A 174 0.50 -8.24 1.19
CA SER A 174 -0.17 -8.51 2.48
C SER A 174 -0.83 -7.24 3.00
N LEU A 175 -1.95 -7.40 3.71
CA LEU A 175 -2.69 -6.34 4.39
C LEU A 175 -3.11 -6.85 5.77
N GLN A 176 -2.82 -6.09 6.82
CA GLN A 176 -3.11 -6.44 8.20
C GLN A 176 -3.69 -5.24 8.95
N GLU A 177 -4.78 -5.47 9.68
CA GLU A 177 -5.33 -4.50 10.64
C GLU A 177 -4.64 -4.66 12.00
N GLY A 178 -4.20 -3.56 12.59
CA GLY A 178 -3.80 -3.51 13.99
C GLY A 178 -5.04 -3.61 14.89
N LYS A 179 -5.19 -4.73 15.60
CA LYS A 179 -6.19 -4.91 16.68
C LYS A 179 -5.70 -4.39 18.05
N GLU A 180 -6.20 -3.22 18.45
CA GLU A 180 -5.63 -2.35 19.48
C GLU A 180 -5.20 -3.04 20.79
N LYS A 181 -3.96 -2.78 21.21
CA LYS A 181 -3.51 -2.92 22.60
C LYS A 181 -2.74 -1.67 23.02
N GLN A 182 -3.41 -0.75 23.70
CA GLN A 182 -2.79 0.41 24.38
C GLN A 182 -1.89 1.27 23.46
N GLY A 183 -2.32 1.58 22.23
CA GLY A 183 -1.56 2.44 21.31
C GLY A 183 -0.23 1.84 20.81
N SER A 184 -0.07 0.51 20.88
CA SER A 184 1.11 -0.17 20.36
C SER A 184 0.75 -1.45 19.61
N PHE A 185 1.56 -1.76 18.60
CA PHE A 185 1.43 -2.94 17.75
C PHE A 185 2.76 -3.56 17.43
N SER A 186 2.74 -4.85 17.18
CA SER A 186 3.91 -5.57 16.72
C SER A 186 3.51 -6.59 15.68
N TRP A 187 4.07 -6.45 14.48
CA TRP A 187 3.85 -7.37 13.37
C TRP A 187 5.10 -8.22 13.12
N ASP A 188 4.87 -9.49 12.80
CA ASP A 188 5.90 -10.35 12.23
C ASP A 188 6.04 -10.01 10.74
N ILE A 189 7.24 -9.57 10.36
CA ILE A 189 7.64 -9.22 9.00
C ILE A 189 8.67 -10.23 8.45
N SER A 190 8.73 -11.44 9.04
CA SER A 190 9.58 -12.53 8.56
C SER A 190 9.37 -12.83 7.08
N GLY A 191 10.44 -12.73 6.30
CA GLY A 191 10.41 -13.02 4.86
C GLY A 191 9.71 -11.96 4.01
N ALA A 192 9.29 -10.84 4.61
CA ALA A 192 8.79 -9.70 3.86
C ALA A 192 9.96 -8.91 3.23
N GLU A 193 9.76 -8.45 2.00
CA GLU A 193 10.69 -7.62 1.25
C GLU A 193 10.02 -6.31 0.84
N GLY A 194 10.80 -5.32 0.41
CA GLY A 194 10.30 -4.06 -0.09
C GLY A 194 10.05 -3.05 1.04
N HIS A 195 8.80 -2.68 1.28
CA HIS A 195 8.40 -1.70 2.29
C HIS A 195 7.20 -2.16 3.11
N ALA A 196 7.23 -1.90 4.41
CA ALA A 196 6.04 -1.88 5.24
C ALA A 196 5.42 -0.48 5.17
N VAL A 197 4.22 -0.38 4.62
CA VAL A 197 3.44 0.87 4.61
C VAL A 197 2.45 0.80 5.76
N ILE A 198 2.45 1.83 6.62
CA ILE A 198 1.61 1.92 7.81
C ILE A 198 0.78 3.18 7.71
N TRP A 199 -0.53 3.10 7.99
CA TRP A 199 -1.42 4.26 7.93
C TRP A 199 -2.61 4.16 8.88
N LEU A 200 -3.23 5.31 9.15
CA LEU A 200 -4.45 5.43 9.93
C LEU A 200 -5.66 5.68 9.04
N GLU A 201 -6.79 5.06 9.37
CA GLU A 201 -8.11 5.27 8.76
C GLU A 201 -9.16 5.50 9.84
N ASP A 202 -10.16 6.33 9.57
CA ASP A 202 -11.34 6.41 10.41
C ASP A 202 -12.24 5.19 10.12
N SER A 203 -12.92 4.64 11.14
CA SER A 203 -13.76 3.46 10.92
C SER A 203 -14.84 3.69 9.86
N GLY A 204 -14.79 2.92 8.78
CA GLY A 204 -15.73 3.00 7.66
C GLY A 204 -15.32 3.96 6.54
N ASP A 205 -14.24 4.73 6.73
CA ASP A 205 -13.65 5.58 5.70
C ASP A 205 -12.23 5.07 5.36
N PRO A 206 -12.04 4.44 4.18
CA PRO A 206 -10.73 3.91 3.77
C PRO A 206 -9.71 5.00 3.44
N LYS A 207 -10.05 6.29 3.52
CA LYS A 207 -9.12 7.40 3.28
C LYS A 207 -7.97 7.37 4.30
N PRO A 208 -6.70 7.29 3.84
CA PRO A 208 -5.55 7.46 4.72
C PRO A 208 -5.56 8.86 5.32
N LYS A 209 -5.53 8.92 6.65
CA LYS A 209 -5.41 10.17 7.42
C LYS A 209 -3.96 10.58 7.60
N GLN A 210 -3.09 9.58 7.59
CA GLN A 210 -1.66 9.68 7.73
C GLN A 210 -1.07 8.36 7.28
N ALA A 211 0.07 8.40 6.59
CA ALA A 211 0.82 7.20 6.25
C ALA A 211 2.32 7.41 6.43
N THR A 212 3.06 6.32 6.62
CA THR A 212 4.52 6.26 6.53
C THR A 212 4.92 4.94 5.89
N ALA A 213 6.14 4.86 5.37
CA ALA A 213 6.69 3.65 4.80
C ALA A 213 8.10 3.39 5.35
N ILE A 214 8.38 2.13 5.69
CA ILE A 214 9.69 1.70 6.16
C ILE A 214 10.22 0.61 5.25
N ARG A 215 11.47 0.76 4.83
CA ARG A 215 12.16 -0.26 4.04
C ARG A 215 12.41 -1.53 4.86
N LEU A 216 12.07 -2.67 4.28
CA LEU A 216 12.29 -4.01 4.82
C LEU A 216 13.56 -4.65 4.25
#